data_AF-A0A3D5WTE0-F1
#
_entry.id   AF-A0A3D5WTE0-F1
#
_cell.length_a   1.000
_cell.length_b   1.000
_cell.length_c   1.000
_cell.angle_alpha   90.00
_cell.angle_beta   90.00
_cell.angle_gamma   90.00
#
_symmetry.space_group_name_H-M   'P 1'
#
loop_
_entity.id
_entity.type
_entity.pdbx_description
1 polymer ?
#
loop_
_entity_poly.entity_id
_entity_poly.type
_entity_poly.pdbx_seq_one_letter_code
_entity_poly.pdbx_strand_id
1 'polypeptide(L)'
;MYAFRVSPHVENLIKECAARLITSGVPVSQSVFFFECGGSSRFGYCKKGDAKGASGFEYSIAINKYIVNDKDISDTVAHELLHTIKTTKNHDANWKYWANFVSRNTPFTITVRANIKLQPAAYKNNSRKKVFPVEQYDENTMNILECPLCHDKIAVKKTVKPDKYGQSEYLCRKCHKPYFFTVPSSGVAYMSAREKQKLVDDIISDRITVSDDDLFLKIMPFVTKNLCNKLFIYYFTTFPEIVNSNLPRREKFRFFLVRYGTSAAYRYFK
;
A
#
# COMPACT_ATOMS: atom_id res chain seq x y z
N MET A 1 -25.84 13.61 22.12
CA MET A 1 -26.76 12.86 21.23
C MET A 1 -25.98 12.15 20.12
N TYR A 2 -26.15 10.84 20.00
CA TYR A 2 -25.61 10.06 18.89
C TYR A 2 -26.65 9.85 17.80
N ALA A 3 -26.22 9.85 16.55
CA ALA A 3 -27.04 9.45 15.40
C ALA A 3 -26.28 8.46 14.52
N PHE A 4 -27.03 7.62 13.80
CA PHE A 4 -26.48 6.41 13.19
C PHE A 4 -26.94 6.28 11.73
N ARG A 5 -25.98 6.06 10.83
CA ARG A 5 -26.17 5.58 9.46
C ARG A 5 -25.27 4.38 9.21
N VAL A 6 -25.47 3.37 10.04
CA VAL A 6 -24.75 2.08 10.07
C VAL A 6 -25.77 0.95 10.14
N SER A 7 -25.34 -0.31 9.95
CA SER A 7 -26.22 -1.45 10.21
C SER A 7 -26.67 -1.52 11.69
N PRO A 8 -27.85 -2.09 12.00
CA PRO A 8 -28.35 -2.19 13.39
C PRO A 8 -27.40 -2.91 14.34
N HIS A 9 -26.69 -3.93 13.84
CA HIS A 9 -25.65 -4.65 14.59
C HIS A 9 -24.53 -3.71 15.05
N VAL A 10 -23.98 -2.91 14.13
CA VAL A 10 -22.92 -1.96 14.41
C VAL A 10 -23.42 -0.84 15.32
N GLU A 11 -24.67 -0.39 15.16
CA GLU A 11 -25.28 0.59 16.06
C GLU A 11 -25.30 0.12 17.52
N ASN A 12 -25.67 -1.15 17.78
CA ASN A 12 -25.66 -1.71 19.12
C ASN A 12 -24.25 -1.74 19.72
N LEU A 13 -23.26 -2.19 18.95
CA LEU A 13 -21.86 -2.17 19.39
C LEU A 13 -21.38 -0.74 19.70
N ILE A 14 -21.78 0.25 18.90
CA ILE A 14 -21.42 1.65 19.17
C ILE A 14 -22.04 2.15 20.47
N LYS A 15 -23.34 1.87 20.69
CA LYS A 15 -24.04 2.26 21.92
C LYS A 15 -23.37 1.65 23.16
N GLU A 16 -23.05 0.36 23.11
CA GLU A 16 -22.34 -0.33 24.20
C GLU A 16 -20.95 0.26 24.46
N CYS A 17 -20.18 0.54 23.40
CA CYS A 17 -18.87 1.16 23.53
C CYS A 17 -18.96 2.54 24.17
N ALA A 18 -19.83 3.39 23.65
CA ALA A 18 -19.99 4.74 24.16
C ALA A 18 -20.49 4.77 25.60
N ALA A 19 -21.47 3.92 25.95
CA ALA A 19 -21.95 3.78 27.32
C ALA A 19 -20.82 3.35 28.25
N ARG A 20 -20.01 2.35 27.87
CA ARG A 20 -18.89 1.87 28.69
C ARG A 20 -17.83 2.95 28.90
N LEU A 21 -17.49 3.72 27.88
CA LEU A 21 -16.54 4.83 27.98
C LEU A 21 -17.07 5.94 28.91
N ILE A 22 -18.33 6.33 28.75
CA ILE A 22 -18.98 7.36 29.58
C ILE A 22 -19.03 6.90 31.05
N THR A 23 -19.48 5.68 31.32
CA THR A 23 -19.53 5.11 32.68
C THR A 23 -18.14 5.00 33.31
N SER A 24 -17.10 4.80 32.50
CA SER A 24 -15.70 4.78 32.97
C SER A 24 -15.10 6.18 33.17
N GLY A 25 -15.88 7.25 33.01
CA GLY A 25 -15.44 8.63 33.18
C GLY A 25 -14.59 9.17 32.03
N VAL A 26 -14.61 8.53 30.86
CA VAL A 26 -13.85 9.01 29.69
C VAL A 26 -14.61 10.16 29.02
N PRO A 27 -13.99 11.35 28.85
CA PRO A 27 -14.68 12.56 28.40
C PRO A 27 -14.85 12.62 26.87
N VAL A 28 -15.42 11.57 26.27
CA VAL A 28 -15.73 11.54 24.83
C VAL A 28 -16.91 12.47 24.52
N SER A 29 -16.93 13.08 23.33
CA SER A 29 -18.06 13.91 22.91
C SER A 29 -19.31 13.05 22.77
N GLN A 30 -20.42 13.58 23.26
CA GLN A 30 -21.72 12.95 23.09
C GLN A 30 -22.39 13.39 21.78
N SER A 31 -21.86 14.37 21.04
CA SER A 31 -22.45 14.88 19.79
C SER A 31 -21.74 14.29 18.57
N VAL A 32 -22.12 13.06 18.20
CA VAL A 32 -21.42 12.29 17.15
C VAL A 32 -22.40 11.65 16.17
N PHE A 33 -22.15 11.85 14.88
CA PHE A 33 -22.81 11.15 13.80
C PHE A 33 -21.96 9.97 13.30
N PHE A 34 -22.45 8.74 13.45
CA PHE A 34 -21.79 7.52 13.01
C PHE A 34 -22.26 7.09 11.63
N PHE A 35 -21.33 6.63 10.79
CA PHE A 35 -21.67 6.08 9.46
C PHE A 35 -20.68 5.01 9.00
N GLU A 36 -21.06 4.23 8.00
CA GLU A 36 -20.17 3.23 7.41
C GLU A 36 -19.25 3.82 6.32
N CYS A 37 -18.00 3.36 6.31
CA CYS A 37 -17.08 3.53 5.19
C CYS A 37 -16.64 2.18 4.61
N GLY A 38 -15.96 2.21 3.46
CA GLY A 38 -15.37 1.03 2.84
C GLY A 38 -13.92 1.26 2.42
N GLY A 39 -13.38 0.30 1.66
CA GLY A 39 -11.97 0.27 1.25
C GLY A 39 -11.12 -0.59 2.18
N SER A 40 -9.84 -0.77 1.83
CA SER A 40 -8.97 -1.73 2.55
C SER A 40 -7.91 -1.07 3.44
N SER A 41 -7.82 0.26 3.46
CA SER A 41 -6.68 0.99 4.04
C SER A 41 -7.02 1.75 5.33
N ARG A 42 -8.28 1.72 5.76
CA ARG A 42 -8.76 2.40 6.97
C ARG A 42 -9.79 1.53 7.68
N PHE A 43 -9.69 1.40 8.99
CA PHE A 43 -10.66 0.67 9.81
C PHE A 43 -11.74 1.60 10.37
N GLY A 44 -11.37 2.84 10.70
CA GLY A 44 -12.28 3.92 11.03
C GLY A 44 -11.62 5.29 10.79
N TYR A 45 -12.37 6.36 11.03
CA TYR A 45 -11.81 7.70 11.22
C TYR A 45 -12.81 8.64 11.90
N CYS A 46 -12.30 9.56 12.72
CA CYS A 46 -13.03 10.69 13.29
C CYS A 46 -12.75 12.01 12.54
N LYS A 47 -13.76 12.87 12.40
CA LYS A 47 -13.65 14.26 11.93
C LYS A 47 -14.60 15.17 12.70
N LYS A 48 -14.24 16.45 12.82
CA LYS A 48 -15.16 17.50 13.30
C LYS A 48 -16.05 17.97 12.14
N GLY A 49 -17.37 18.01 12.32
CA GLY A 49 -18.36 18.66 11.42
C GLY A 49 -18.51 18.22 9.95
N ASP A 50 -17.66 17.33 9.42
CA ASP A 50 -17.42 17.27 7.96
C ASP A 50 -18.09 16.12 7.16
N ALA A 51 -18.99 15.31 7.74
CA ALA A 51 -19.64 14.22 6.99
C ALA A 51 -20.97 14.67 6.35
N LYS A 52 -21.22 14.22 5.11
CA LYS A 52 -22.51 14.42 4.42
C LYS A 52 -23.64 13.74 5.21
N GLY A 53 -24.48 14.56 5.84
CA GLY A 53 -25.56 14.14 6.75
C GLY A 53 -25.27 14.35 8.24
N ALA A 54 -24.09 14.83 8.62
CA ALA A 54 -23.72 15.14 10.00
C ALA A 54 -24.03 16.60 10.42
N SER A 55 -24.85 17.32 9.65
CA SER A 55 -25.25 18.69 10.00
C SER A 55 -25.88 18.69 11.39
N GLY A 56 -25.37 19.55 12.29
CA GLY A 56 -25.82 19.63 13.69
C GLY A 56 -25.06 18.74 14.68
N PHE A 57 -24.09 17.92 14.25
CA PHE A 57 -23.23 17.13 15.13
C PHE A 57 -21.81 17.71 15.22
N GLU A 58 -21.21 17.65 16.41
CA GLU A 58 -19.84 18.15 16.63
C GLU A 58 -18.82 17.30 15.87
N TYR A 59 -19.01 15.98 15.89
CA TYR A 59 -18.14 15.02 15.24
C TYR A 59 -18.89 14.09 14.31
N SER A 60 -18.13 13.50 13.39
CA SER A 60 -18.56 12.38 12.56
C SER A 60 -17.51 11.28 12.63
N ILE A 61 -17.96 10.05 12.86
CA ILE A 61 -17.09 8.87 12.94
C ILE A 61 -17.53 7.87 11.88
N ALA A 62 -16.57 7.45 11.06
CA ALA A 62 -16.76 6.39 10.10
C ALA A 62 -16.20 5.06 10.63
N ILE A 63 -16.94 3.97 10.47
CA ILE A 63 -16.50 2.61 10.78
C ILE A 63 -16.51 1.77 9.51
N ASN A 64 -15.47 0.98 9.27
CA ASN A 64 -15.37 0.17 8.06
C ASN A 64 -16.32 -1.04 8.12
N LYS A 65 -17.27 -1.10 7.18
CA LYS A 65 -18.28 -2.16 7.10
C LYS A 65 -17.74 -3.55 6.78
N TYR A 66 -16.45 -3.67 6.44
CA TYR A 66 -15.80 -4.93 6.14
C TYR A 66 -15.02 -5.51 7.32
N ILE A 67 -15.05 -4.90 8.51
CA ILE A 67 -14.48 -5.54 9.71
C ILE A 67 -15.31 -6.78 10.03
N VAL A 68 -14.63 -7.89 10.34
CA VAL A 68 -15.25 -9.23 10.37
C VAL A 68 -15.88 -9.56 11.71
N ASN A 69 -15.29 -9.11 12.82
CA ASN A 69 -15.71 -9.49 14.16
C ASN A 69 -16.04 -8.28 15.04
N ASP A 70 -16.90 -8.53 16.02
CA ASP A 70 -17.45 -7.50 16.90
C ASP A 70 -16.38 -6.84 17.75
N LYS A 71 -15.39 -7.62 18.22
CA LYS A 71 -14.29 -7.09 19.02
C LYS A 71 -13.52 -6.00 18.26
N ASP A 72 -13.14 -6.27 17.01
CA ASP A 72 -12.42 -5.33 16.17
C ASP A 72 -13.27 -4.10 15.83
N ILE A 73 -14.59 -4.26 15.68
CA ILE A 73 -15.53 -3.14 15.51
C ILE A 73 -15.53 -2.29 16.78
N SER A 74 -15.73 -2.89 17.95
CA SER A 74 -15.76 -2.20 19.23
C SER A 74 -14.45 -1.50 19.56
N ASP A 75 -13.32 -2.16 19.34
CA ASP A 75 -11.98 -1.57 19.53
C ASP A 75 -11.77 -0.37 18.59
N THR A 76 -12.23 -0.48 17.34
CA THR A 76 -12.19 0.64 16.37
C THR A 76 -13.09 1.79 16.81
N VAL A 77 -14.33 1.52 17.24
CA VAL A 77 -15.25 2.54 17.74
C VAL A 77 -14.65 3.27 18.95
N ALA A 78 -14.11 2.53 19.92
CA ALA A 78 -13.47 3.10 21.09
C ALA A 78 -12.26 3.97 20.69
N HIS A 79 -11.42 3.47 19.77
CA HIS A 79 -10.29 4.23 19.22
C HIS A 79 -10.74 5.57 18.62
N GLU A 80 -11.77 5.57 17.78
CA GLU A 80 -12.24 6.78 17.10
C GLU A 80 -12.95 7.75 18.05
N LEU A 81 -13.68 7.25 19.05
CA LEU A 81 -14.30 8.07 20.09
C LEU A 81 -13.26 8.84 20.92
N LEU A 82 -12.08 8.27 21.18
CA LEU A 82 -11.00 8.97 21.89
C LEU A 82 -10.49 10.21 21.13
N HIS A 83 -10.59 10.25 19.80
CA HIS A 83 -10.24 11.45 19.02
C HIS A 83 -11.19 12.63 19.25
N THR A 84 -12.31 12.43 19.96
CA THR A 84 -13.28 13.49 20.28
C THR A 84 -12.97 14.27 21.56
N ILE A 85 -12.08 13.77 22.44
CA ILE A 85 -11.73 14.40 23.73
C ILE A 85 -11.07 15.78 23.53
N LYS A 86 -10.21 15.85 22.51
CA LYS A 86 -9.59 17.07 22.00
C LYS A 86 -9.35 16.76 20.53
N THR A 87 -10.11 17.38 19.63
CA THR A 87 -10.05 17.06 18.19
C THR A 87 -8.60 17.03 17.71
N THR A 88 -8.02 15.84 17.59
CA THR A 88 -6.63 15.64 17.20
C THR A 88 -6.60 14.56 16.16
N LYS A 89 -5.92 14.81 15.04
CA LYS A 89 -5.71 13.79 14.01
C LYS A 89 -4.64 12.77 14.42
N ASN A 90 -3.91 13.07 15.49
CA ASN A 90 -2.71 12.38 15.92
C ASN A 90 -2.93 11.71 17.27
N HIS A 91 -2.26 10.59 17.50
CA HIS A 91 -2.22 9.90 18.79
C HIS A 91 -1.23 10.60 19.74
N ASP A 92 -1.57 11.81 20.17
CA ASP A 92 -0.77 12.62 21.09
C ASP A 92 -0.72 12.02 22.52
N ALA A 93 -0.03 12.70 23.44
CA ALA A 93 0.11 12.21 24.83
C ALA A 93 -1.25 12.05 25.54
N ASN A 94 -2.21 12.93 25.26
CA ASN A 94 -3.54 12.88 25.87
C ASN A 94 -4.35 11.71 25.31
N TRP A 95 -4.32 11.50 23.99
CA TRP A 95 -4.96 10.34 23.37
C TRP A 95 -4.36 9.03 23.90
N LYS A 96 -3.03 8.93 23.99
CA LYS A 96 -2.34 7.74 24.53
C LYS A 96 -2.68 7.47 25.99
N TYR A 97 -2.81 8.53 26.80
CA TYR A 97 -3.25 8.41 28.19
C TYR A 97 -4.63 7.74 28.25
N TRP A 98 -5.60 8.24 27.51
CA TRP A 98 -6.96 7.67 27.50
C TRP A 98 -7.02 6.27 26.87
N ALA A 99 -6.26 6.01 25.81
CA ALA A 99 -6.18 4.67 25.22
C ALA A 99 -5.64 3.63 26.22
N ASN A 100 -4.61 4.00 26.99
CA ASN A 100 -4.07 3.15 28.05
C ASN A 100 -5.06 2.98 29.21
N PHE A 101 -5.71 4.07 29.64
CA PHE A 101 -6.73 4.02 30.69
C PHE A 101 -7.88 3.08 30.29
N VAL A 102 -8.43 3.24 29.08
CA VAL A 102 -9.53 2.40 28.60
C VAL A 102 -9.10 0.94 28.47
N SER A 103 -7.91 0.66 27.92
CA SER A 103 -7.45 -0.72 27.74
C SER A 103 -7.16 -1.45 29.07
N ARG A 104 -6.91 -0.71 30.16
CA ARG A 104 -6.71 -1.28 31.50
C ARG A 104 -8.00 -1.52 32.27
N ASN A 105 -9.04 -0.73 31.97
CA ASN A 105 -10.28 -0.71 32.76
C ASN A 105 -11.49 -1.27 32.00
N THR A 106 -11.31 -1.65 30.74
CA THR A 106 -12.36 -2.23 29.90
C THR A 106 -11.81 -3.41 29.09
N PRO A 107 -12.67 -4.25 28.49
CA PRO A 107 -12.22 -5.32 27.59
C PRO A 107 -11.61 -4.84 26.26
N PHE A 108 -11.61 -3.53 25.98
CA PHE A 108 -11.12 -2.99 24.73
C PHE A 108 -9.60 -3.08 24.64
N THR A 109 -9.08 -3.33 23.43
CA THR A 109 -7.64 -3.36 23.14
C THR A 109 -7.29 -2.24 22.17
N ILE A 110 -7.13 -1.01 22.71
CA ILE A 110 -6.90 0.17 21.88
C ILE A 110 -5.42 0.29 21.54
N THR A 111 -5.11 0.17 20.25
CA THR A 111 -3.75 0.32 19.74
C THR A 111 -3.65 1.56 18.85
N VAL A 112 -2.45 2.15 18.79
CA VAL A 112 -2.14 3.26 17.87
C VAL A 112 -2.24 2.81 16.41
N ARG A 113 -1.83 1.56 16.13
CA ARG A 113 -1.92 0.91 14.83
C ARG A 113 -2.54 -0.46 15.02
N ALA A 114 -3.68 -0.67 14.38
CA ALA A 114 -4.33 -1.97 14.35
C ALA A 114 -3.88 -2.78 13.14
N ASN A 115 -3.95 -4.11 13.26
CA ASN A 115 -3.79 -5.04 12.14
C ASN A 115 -5.05 -5.91 12.03
N ILE A 116 -6.15 -5.29 11.64
CA ILE A 116 -7.48 -5.91 11.56
C ILE A 116 -7.65 -6.60 10.21
N LYS A 117 -8.16 -7.84 10.23
CA LYS A 117 -8.51 -8.58 9.02
C LYS A 117 -9.87 -8.09 8.50
N LEU A 118 -9.90 -7.65 7.24
CA LEU A 118 -11.14 -7.25 6.58
C LEU A 118 -11.71 -8.41 5.73
N GLN A 119 -13.02 -8.37 5.49
CA GLN A 119 -13.68 -9.24 4.53
C GLN A 119 -13.04 -9.08 3.14
N PRO A 120 -12.96 -10.15 2.32
CA PRO A 120 -12.37 -10.09 0.97
C PRO A 120 -12.96 -8.98 0.08
N ALA A 121 -14.24 -8.63 0.26
CA ALA A 121 -14.91 -7.57 -0.48
C ALA A 121 -14.26 -6.17 -0.27
N ALA A 122 -13.58 -5.92 0.85
CA ALA A 122 -12.82 -4.69 1.09
C ALA A 122 -11.72 -4.47 0.05
N TYR A 123 -11.15 -5.56 -0.44
CA TYR A 123 -10.02 -5.56 -1.37
C TYR A 123 -10.48 -5.59 -2.83
N LYS A 124 -11.71 -6.02 -3.11
CA LYS A 124 -12.29 -6.05 -4.48
C LYS A 124 -12.42 -4.65 -5.09
N ASN A 125 -12.63 -3.62 -4.26
CA ASN A 125 -12.79 -2.23 -4.67
C ASN A 125 -11.58 -1.33 -4.36
N ASN A 126 -10.41 -1.92 -4.06
CA ASN A 126 -9.14 -1.21 -3.98
C ASN A 126 -8.67 -0.80 -5.40
N SER A 127 -9.52 -0.04 -6.05
CA SER A 127 -9.49 0.46 -7.42
C SER A 127 -8.44 1.55 -7.65
N ARG A 128 -7.38 1.57 -6.82
CA ARG A 128 -6.12 2.21 -7.22
C ARG A 128 -5.47 1.48 -8.39
N LYS A 129 -5.78 0.20 -8.60
CA LYS A 129 -5.29 -0.58 -9.74
C LYS A 129 -6.40 -1.05 -10.69
N LYS A 130 -7.36 -0.18 -11.05
CA LYS A 130 -8.22 -0.46 -12.21
C LYS A 130 -7.35 -0.39 -13.47
N VAL A 131 -7.25 -1.53 -14.13
CA VAL A 131 -6.67 -1.67 -15.48
C VAL A 131 -7.84 -1.71 -16.45
N PHE A 132 -7.76 -0.90 -17.49
CA PHE A 132 -8.77 -0.79 -18.52
C PHE A 132 -8.25 -1.41 -19.83
N PRO A 133 -9.13 -1.98 -20.69
CA PRO A 133 -8.74 -2.44 -22.02
C PRO A 133 -8.20 -1.27 -22.84
N VAL A 134 -7.07 -1.45 -23.53
CA VAL A 134 -6.41 -0.35 -24.27
C VAL A 134 -7.25 0.09 -25.47
N GLU A 135 -8.03 -0.82 -26.03
CA GLU A 135 -8.83 -0.63 -27.24
C GLU A 135 -9.98 0.39 -27.06
N GLN A 136 -10.29 0.76 -25.81
CA GLN A 136 -11.42 1.64 -25.47
C GLN A 136 -10.98 3.06 -25.06
N TYR A 137 -9.67 3.35 -25.02
CA TYR A 137 -9.16 4.61 -24.50
C TYR A 137 -7.96 5.11 -25.29
N ASP A 138 -7.86 6.43 -25.43
CA ASP A 138 -6.73 7.09 -26.08
C ASP A 138 -5.71 7.66 -25.07
N GLU A 139 -4.56 8.09 -25.59
CA GLU A 139 -3.48 8.68 -24.79
C GLU A 139 -3.86 10.05 -24.19
N ASN A 140 -4.95 10.68 -24.62
CA ASN A 140 -5.41 11.95 -24.07
C ASN A 140 -6.20 11.73 -22.76
N THR A 141 -6.96 10.64 -22.70
CA THR A 141 -7.85 10.33 -21.58
C THR A 141 -7.20 9.46 -20.50
N MET A 142 -6.24 8.62 -20.88
CA MET A 142 -5.60 7.65 -19.99
C MET A 142 -4.07 7.64 -20.16
N ASN A 143 -3.36 7.07 -19.19
CA ASN A 143 -1.96 6.68 -19.39
C ASN A 143 -1.94 5.27 -19.99
N ILE A 144 -1.29 5.11 -21.12
CA ILE A 144 -1.01 3.80 -21.70
C ILE A 144 0.35 3.36 -21.17
N LEU A 145 0.36 2.20 -20.51
CA LEU A 145 1.57 1.61 -19.97
C LEU A 145 1.94 0.38 -20.79
N GLU A 146 3.23 0.16 -21.01
CA GLU A 146 3.74 -0.94 -21.81
C GLU A 146 4.72 -1.81 -21.01
N CYS A 147 4.59 -3.14 -21.17
CA CYS A 147 5.52 -4.09 -20.61
C CYS A 147 6.77 -4.19 -21.50
N PRO A 148 7.98 -3.90 -20.99
CA PRO A 148 9.21 -3.89 -21.80
C PRO A 148 9.65 -5.28 -22.29
N LEU A 149 9.11 -6.36 -21.71
CA LEU A 149 9.50 -7.73 -22.04
C LEU A 149 8.58 -8.39 -23.05
N CYS A 150 7.26 -8.19 -22.94
CA CYS A 150 6.28 -8.87 -23.78
C CYS A 150 5.36 -7.92 -24.55
N HIS A 151 5.61 -6.61 -24.47
CA HIS A 151 4.86 -5.55 -25.17
C HIS A 151 3.35 -5.53 -24.89
N ASP A 152 2.92 -6.21 -23.83
CA ASP A 152 1.55 -6.13 -23.34
C ASP A 152 1.28 -4.69 -22.90
N LYS A 153 0.11 -4.15 -23.26
CA LYS A 153 -0.28 -2.78 -22.95
C LYS A 153 -1.50 -2.76 -22.03
N ILE A 154 -1.55 -1.78 -21.14
CA ILE A 154 -2.68 -1.53 -20.25
C ILE A 154 -3.00 -0.04 -20.20
N ALA A 155 -4.29 0.30 -20.05
CA ALA A 155 -4.71 1.67 -19.80
C ALA A 155 -4.97 1.89 -18.30
N VAL A 156 -4.46 2.99 -17.75
CA VAL A 156 -4.68 3.40 -16.35
C VAL A 156 -5.02 4.88 -16.26
N LYS A 157 -5.61 5.31 -15.14
CA LYS A 157 -6.00 6.72 -14.93
C LYS A 157 -4.79 7.66 -15.01
N LYS A 158 -5.00 8.89 -15.51
CA LYS A 158 -3.99 9.99 -15.54
C LYS A 158 -3.40 10.36 -14.17
N THR A 159 -4.09 10.02 -13.09
CA THR A 159 -3.63 10.22 -11.71
C THR A 159 -2.49 9.28 -11.32
N VAL A 160 -2.33 8.15 -12.00
CA VAL A 160 -1.16 7.27 -11.81
C VAL A 160 0.06 7.99 -12.38
N LYS A 161 1.15 8.04 -11.60
CA LYS A 161 2.41 8.68 -12.01
C LYS A 161 3.53 7.65 -12.07
N PRO A 162 4.51 7.83 -12.97
CA PRO A 162 5.72 7.01 -12.97
C PRO A 162 6.51 7.27 -11.69
N ASP A 163 7.30 6.30 -11.28
CA ASP A 163 8.42 6.56 -10.38
C ASP A 163 9.60 7.20 -11.13
N LYS A 164 10.70 7.44 -10.41
CA LYS A 164 11.90 8.11 -10.94
C LYS A 164 12.58 7.41 -12.12
N TYR A 165 12.19 6.17 -12.44
CA TYR A 165 12.72 5.40 -13.57
C TYR A 165 11.69 5.13 -14.66
N GLY A 166 10.55 5.83 -14.64
CA GLY A 166 9.49 5.64 -15.62
C GLY A 166 8.63 4.40 -15.39
N GLN A 167 8.86 3.65 -14.30
CA GLN A 167 8.09 2.44 -13.97
C GLN A 167 6.77 2.82 -13.30
N SER A 168 5.78 1.96 -13.53
CA SER A 168 4.51 1.99 -12.81
C SER A 168 4.51 1.00 -11.65
N GLU A 169 3.57 1.15 -10.73
CA GLU A 169 3.31 0.15 -9.69
C GLU A 169 2.54 -1.09 -10.17
N TYR A 170 2.23 -1.17 -11.46
CA TYR A 170 1.49 -2.26 -12.07
C TYR A 170 2.47 -3.29 -12.62
N LEU A 171 2.14 -4.57 -12.41
CA LEU A 171 2.91 -5.70 -12.92
C LEU A 171 2.17 -6.38 -14.06
N CYS A 172 2.89 -6.73 -15.11
CA CYS A 172 2.38 -7.46 -16.24
C CYS A 172 1.88 -8.84 -15.82
N ARG A 173 0.67 -9.20 -16.25
CA ARG A 173 0.05 -10.49 -15.89
C ARG A 173 0.74 -11.67 -16.55
N LYS A 174 1.41 -11.46 -17.70
CA LYS A 174 2.10 -12.51 -18.46
C LYS A 174 3.49 -12.80 -17.87
N CYS A 175 4.28 -11.76 -17.64
CA CYS A 175 5.70 -11.92 -17.30
C CYS A 175 6.09 -11.36 -15.92
N HIS A 176 5.13 -10.79 -15.19
CA HIS A 176 5.32 -10.21 -13.84
C HIS A 176 6.35 -9.07 -13.78
N LYS A 177 6.65 -8.44 -14.91
CA LYS A 177 7.49 -7.24 -14.99
C LYS A 177 6.69 -5.96 -14.73
N PRO A 178 7.28 -4.92 -14.14
CA PRO A 178 6.65 -3.60 -14.10
C PRO A 178 6.28 -3.11 -15.50
N TYR A 179 5.08 -2.54 -15.65
CA TYR A 179 4.78 -1.74 -16.85
C TYR A 179 5.47 -0.38 -16.74
N PHE A 180 5.80 0.21 -17.88
CA PHE A 180 6.43 1.52 -18.00
C PHE A 180 5.49 2.53 -18.65
N PHE A 181 5.58 3.79 -18.22
CA PHE A 181 4.96 4.93 -18.92
C PHE A 181 5.67 5.23 -20.24
N THR A 182 6.99 5.03 -20.25
CA THR A 182 7.82 5.09 -21.45
C THR A 182 8.87 4.01 -21.31
N VAL A 183 8.87 3.05 -22.24
CA VAL A 183 9.85 1.95 -22.23
C VAL A 183 11.25 2.54 -22.42
N PRO A 184 12.25 2.17 -21.60
CA PRO A 184 13.62 2.67 -21.75
C PRO A 184 14.19 2.29 -23.12
N SER A 185 14.98 3.17 -23.73
CA SER A 185 15.73 2.79 -24.93
C SER A 185 16.91 1.88 -24.56
N SER A 186 16.96 0.69 -25.17
CA SER A 186 18.05 -0.27 -24.97
C SER A 186 18.18 -1.21 -26.16
N GLY A 187 19.43 -1.49 -26.57
CA GLY A 187 19.73 -2.54 -27.55
C GLY A 187 19.22 -3.93 -27.11
N VAL A 188 19.11 -4.16 -25.80
CA VAL A 188 18.59 -5.42 -25.24
C VAL A 188 17.13 -5.65 -25.59
N ALA A 189 16.35 -4.60 -25.86
CA ALA A 189 14.95 -4.73 -26.28
C ALA A 189 14.82 -5.59 -27.55
N TYR A 190 15.77 -5.47 -28.47
CA TYR A 190 15.78 -6.13 -29.77
C TYR A 190 16.49 -7.50 -29.77
N MET A 191 17.10 -7.88 -28.65
CA MET A 191 17.76 -9.18 -28.52
C MET A 191 16.74 -10.32 -28.40
N SER A 192 17.01 -11.43 -29.08
CA SER A 192 16.31 -12.70 -28.88
C SER A 192 16.48 -13.23 -27.45
N ALA A 193 15.66 -14.19 -27.06
CA ALA A 193 15.77 -14.84 -25.75
C ALA A 193 17.16 -15.49 -25.54
N ARG A 194 17.74 -16.07 -26.60
CA ARG A 194 19.07 -16.69 -26.57
C ARG A 194 20.17 -15.66 -26.38
N GLU A 195 20.09 -14.52 -27.07
CA GLU A 195 21.05 -13.43 -26.94
C GLU A 195 20.98 -12.78 -25.55
N LYS A 196 19.77 -12.60 -25.01
CA LYS A 196 19.56 -12.12 -23.62
C LYS A 196 20.17 -13.07 -22.60
N GLN A 197 20.02 -14.39 -22.80
CA GLN A 197 20.63 -15.40 -21.95
C GLN A 197 22.16 -15.32 -22.01
N LYS A 198 22.73 -15.28 -23.22
CA LYS A 198 24.18 -15.16 -23.44
C LYS A 198 24.75 -13.90 -22.81
N LEU A 199 24.11 -12.75 -22.99
CA LEU A 199 24.53 -11.48 -22.37
C LEU A 199 24.60 -11.60 -20.84
N VAL A 200 23.57 -12.17 -20.21
CA VAL A 200 23.56 -12.37 -18.75
C VAL A 200 24.68 -13.32 -18.32
N ASP A 201 24.91 -14.41 -19.05
CA ASP A 201 25.96 -15.37 -18.72
C ASP A 201 27.37 -14.77 -18.90
N ASP A 202 27.58 -13.92 -19.93
CA ASP A 202 28.83 -13.19 -20.14
C ASP A 202 29.08 -12.13 -19.06
N ILE A 203 28.03 -11.47 -18.54
CA ILE A 203 28.13 -10.57 -17.37
C ILE A 203 28.54 -11.35 -16.12
N ILE A 204 27.87 -12.47 -15.83
CA ILE A 204 28.12 -13.27 -14.62
C ILE A 204 29.50 -13.93 -14.65
N SER A 205 30.04 -14.17 -15.84
CA SER A 205 31.38 -14.73 -16.04
C SER A 205 32.48 -13.67 -16.13
N ASP A 206 32.19 -12.42 -15.73
CA ASP A 206 33.11 -11.27 -15.76
C ASP A 206 33.71 -10.96 -17.15
N ARG A 207 33.12 -11.47 -18.23
CA ARG A 207 33.55 -11.15 -19.62
C ARG A 207 33.08 -9.78 -20.06
N ILE A 208 32.01 -9.28 -19.46
CA ILE A 208 31.44 -7.96 -19.70
C ILE A 208 31.23 -7.28 -18.36
N THR A 209 31.95 -6.17 -18.13
CA THR A 209 31.66 -5.28 -17.01
C THR A 209 30.50 -4.38 -17.37
N VAL A 210 29.45 -4.36 -16.53
CA VAL A 210 28.29 -3.48 -16.68
C VAL A 210 28.19 -2.52 -15.51
N SER A 211 27.88 -1.27 -15.80
CA SER A 211 27.54 -0.31 -14.74
C SER A 211 26.15 -0.61 -14.16
N ASP A 212 25.92 -0.17 -12.93
CA ASP A 212 24.62 -0.34 -12.25
C ASP A 212 23.48 0.28 -13.03
N ASP A 213 23.69 1.50 -13.53
CA ASP A 213 22.65 2.22 -14.26
C ASP A 213 22.34 1.52 -15.60
N ASP A 214 23.34 0.93 -16.27
CA ASP A 214 23.10 0.08 -17.45
C ASP A 214 22.33 -1.19 -17.08
N LEU A 215 22.72 -1.86 -16.00
CA LEU A 215 22.04 -3.05 -15.52
C LEU A 215 20.55 -2.75 -15.26
N PHE A 216 20.25 -1.65 -14.59
CA PHE A 216 18.89 -1.31 -14.16
C PHE A 216 18.00 -0.74 -15.26
N LEU A 217 18.54 0.14 -16.10
CA LEU A 217 17.75 0.84 -17.11
C LEU A 217 17.79 0.13 -18.46
N LYS A 218 18.88 -0.57 -18.78
CA LYS A 218 19.10 -1.14 -20.11
C LYS A 218 18.98 -2.66 -20.17
N ILE A 219 19.13 -3.38 -19.06
CA ILE A 219 19.13 -4.86 -19.07
C ILE A 219 17.91 -5.44 -18.34
N MET A 220 17.77 -5.15 -17.05
CA MET A 220 16.74 -5.72 -16.16
C MET A 220 15.29 -5.63 -16.67
N PRO A 221 14.85 -4.53 -17.34
CA PRO A 221 13.50 -4.44 -17.88
C PRO A 221 13.24 -5.48 -18.98
N PHE A 222 14.27 -5.85 -19.75
CA PHE A 222 14.15 -6.59 -21.01
C PHE A 222 14.49 -8.09 -20.90
N VAL A 223 14.92 -8.56 -19.73
CA VAL A 223 15.25 -9.97 -19.47
C VAL A 223 14.19 -10.63 -18.58
N THR A 224 14.10 -11.96 -18.56
CA THR A 224 13.11 -12.68 -17.73
C THR A 224 13.39 -12.51 -16.23
N LYS A 225 12.42 -12.85 -15.39
CA LYS A 225 12.59 -12.85 -13.93
C LYS A 225 13.74 -13.76 -13.47
N ASN A 226 13.90 -14.91 -14.10
CA ASN A 226 14.99 -15.84 -13.78
C ASN A 226 16.36 -15.22 -14.07
N LEU A 227 16.49 -14.50 -15.19
CA LEU A 227 17.71 -13.79 -15.55
C LEU A 227 17.98 -12.61 -14.60
N CYS A 228 16.94 -11.86 -14.19
CA CYS A 228 17.10 -10.85 -13.14
C CYS A 228 17.62 -11.44 -11.84
N ASN A 229 17.08 -12.58 -11.40
CA ASN A 229 17.54 -13.23 -10.18
C ASN A 229 19.02 -13.63 -10.28
N LYS A 230 19.47 -14.19 -11.41
CA LYS A 230 20.87 -14.51 -11.64
C LYS A 230 21.77 -13.27 -11.52
N LEU A 231 21.38 -12.18 -12.21
CA LEU A 231 22.11 -10.91 -12.16
C LEU A 231 22.14 -10.32 -10.74
N PHE A 232 21.03 -10.35 -10.01
CA PHE A 232 21.00 -9.90 -8.60
C PHE A 232 21.94 -10.74 -7.73
N ILE A 233 21.92 -12.07 -7.85
CA ILE A 233 22.80 -12.95 -7.06
C ILE A 233 24.25 -12.64 -7.34
N TYR A 234 24.66 -12.63 -8.62
CA TYR A 234 26.02 -12.27 -9.02
C TYR A 234 26.42 -10.91 -8.44
N TYR A 235 25.56 -9.91 -8.58
CA TYR A 235 25.86 -8.57 -8.10
C TYR A 235 26.04 -8.51 -6.56
N PHE A 236 25.25 -9.26 -5.78
CA PHE A 236 25.42 -9.34 -4.33
C PHE A 236 26.66 -10.11 -3.91
N THR A 237 27.08 -11.12 -4.67
CA THR A 237 28.28 -11.90 -4.37
C THR A 237 29.56 -11.16 -4.75
N THR A 238 29.53 -10.38 -5.83
CA THR A 238 30.71 -9.69 -6.37
C THR A 238 30.93 -8.33 -5.72
N PHE A 239 29.86 -7.62 -5.32
CA PHE A 239 29.94 -6.27 -4.75
C PHE A 239 29.25 -6.19 -3.37
N PRO A 240 29.73 -6.94 -2.35
CA PRO A 240 29.11 -6.99 -1.02
C PRO A 240 29.09 -5.63 -0.31
N GLU A 241 30.01 -4.72 -0.63
CA GLU A 241 30.08 -3.35 -0.11
C GLU A 241 28.86 -2.51 -0.46
N ILE A 242 28.16 -2.82 -1.56
CA ILE A 242 26.93 -2.11 -1.96
C ILE A 242 25.77 -2.41 -1.00
N VAL A 243 25.81 -3.58 -0.35
CA VAL A 243 24.88 -3.91 0.74
C VAL A 243 25.23 -3.13 2.01
N ASN A 244 26.52 -2.84 2.22
CA ASN A 244 27.06 -2.46 3.52
C ASN A 244 27.43 -0.97 3.70
N SER A 245 27.73 -0.18 2.65
CA SER A 245 28.32 1.15 2.89
C SER A 245 28.05 2.29 1.88
N ASN A 246 26.96 2.27 1.12
CA ASN A 246 26.53 3.48 0.39
C ASN A 246 24.99 3.64 0.35
N LEU A 247 24.45 4.54 1.17
CA LEU A 247 23.00 4.79 1.29
C LEU A 247 22.29 5.01 -0.07
N PRO A 248 22.80 5.87 -0.98
CA PRO A 248 22.12 6.09 -2.26
C PRO A 248 22.12 4.86 -3.18
N ARG A 249 23.23 4.11 -3.25
CA ARG A 249 23.33 2.89 -4.07
C ARG A 249 22.44 1.79 -3.49
N ARG A 250 22.46 1.59 -2.17
CA ARG A 250 21.62 0.62 -1.46
C ARG A 250 20.12 0.89 -1.65
N GLU A 251 19.69 2.15 -1.64
CA GLU A 251 18.30 2.52 -1.89
C GLU A 251 17.87 2.26 -3.34
N LYS A 252 18.72 2.60 -4.33
CA LYS A 252 18.48 2.25 -5.74
C LYS A 252 18.31 0.73 -5.88
N PHE A 253 19.23 -0.07 -5.32
CA PHE A 253 19.15 -1.54 -5.38
C PHE A 253 17.91 -2.11 -4.71
N ARG A 254 17.59 -1.67 -3.48
CA ARG A 254 16.36 -2.10 -2.77
C ARG A 254 15.10 -1.81 -3.57
N PHE A 255 15.04 -0.65 -4.20
CA PHE A 255 13.92 -0.28 -5.05
C PHE A 255 13.75 -1.28 -6.21
N PHE A 256 14.81 -1.59 -6.96
CA PHE A 256 14.74 -2.55 -8.08
C PHE A 256 14.49 -3.99 -7.62
N LEU A 257 15.04 -4.38 -6.47
CA LEU A 257 14.79 -5.69 -5.86
C LEU A 257 13.30 -5.93 -5.61
N VAL A 258 12.61 -4.93 -5.05
CA VAL A 258 11.16 -4.98 -4.80
C VAL A 258 10.37 -5.10 -6.10
N ARG A 259 10.87 -4.47 -7.19
CA ARG A 259 10.19 -4.41 -8.49
C ARG A 259 10.40 -5.66 -9.35
N TYR A 260 11.58 -6.26 -9.32
CA TYR A 260 11.99 -7.31 -10.25
C TYR A 260 12.27 -8.67 -9.59
N GLY A 261 12.44 -8.72 -8.26
CA GLY A 261 12.80 -9.94 -7.53
C GLY A 261 11.68 -10.47 -6.62
N THR A 262 11.65 -11.78 -6.42
CA THR A 262 10.93 -12.43 -5.31
C THR A 262 11.92 -12.90 -4.24
N SER A 263 11.49 -12.85 -2.96
CA SER A 263 12.01 -13.43 -1.69
C SER A 263 13.43 -14.03 -1.58
N ALA A 264 13.99 -14.69 -2.59
CA ALA A 264 15.31 -15.32 -2.56
C ALA A 264 16.44 -14.31 -2.32
N ALA A 265 16.41 -13.16 -3.02
CA ALA A 265 17.45 -12.13 -2.87
C ALA A 265 17.25 -11.25 -1.61
N TYR A 266 16.06 -11.27 -1.00
CA TYR A 266 15.80 -10.61 0.29
C TYR A 266 16.63 -11.20 1.44
N ARG A 267 17.10 -12.45 1.31
CA ARG A 267 17.94 -13.11 2.32
C ARG A 267 19.29 -12.40 2.52
N TYR A 268 19.76 -11.65 1.53
CA TYR A 268 21.01 -10.89 1.59
C TYR A 268 20.85 -9.48 2.18
N PHE A 269 19.63 -9.07 2.57
CA PHE A 269 19.34 -7.75 3.16
C PHE A 269 18.93 -7.78 4.64
N LYS A 270 19.01 -8.96 5.29
CA LYS A 270 18.81 -9.10 6.74
C LYS A 270 20.08 -8.75 7.50
#